data_AF-A0A0L0GF72-F1
#
_entry.id   AF-A0A0L0GF72-F1
#
_cell.length_a   1.000
_cell.length_b   1.000
_cell.length_c   1.000
_cell.angle_alpha   90.00
_cell.angle_beta   90.00
_cell.angle_gamma   90.00
#
_symmetry.space_group_name_H-M   'P 1'
#
loop_
_entity.id
_entity.type
_entity.pdbx_description
1 polymer ?
#
loop_
_entity_poly.entity_id
_entity_poly.type
_entity_poly.pdbx_seq_one_letter_code
_entity_poly.pdbx_strand_id
1 'polypeptide(L)'
;MMSIATALRTLTREHNVIIITTNGVTKMHKNANYKSALGTSWIEVADTRITLQEPADTSQAIGVTQIEANVITSNRIQPKKGGIFQISGAGIT
;
A
#
# COMPACT_ATOMS: atom_id res chain seq x y z
N MET A 1 -19.43 6.10 18.93
CA MET A 1 -18.54 4.93 18.74
C MET A 1 -17.23 5.41 18.12
N MET A 2 -16.09 5.04 18.68
CA MET A 2 -14.78 5.30 18.06
C MET A 2 -14.62 4.36 16.85
N SER A 3 -14.12 4.88 15.72
CA SER A 3 -13.79 4.03 14.57
C SER A 3 -12.53 3.21 14.86
N ILE A 4 -12.42 2.01 14.30
CA ILE A 4 -11.21 1.16 14.44
C ILE A 4 -9.95 1.90 13.97
N ALA A 5 -10.09 2.75 12.95
CA ALA A 5 -8.99 3.52 12.38
C ALA A 5 -8.47 4.58 13.38
N THR A 6 -9.38 5.20 14.14
CA THR A 6 -9.03 6.10 15.25
C THR A 6 -8.33 5.35 16.38
N ALA A 7 -8.82 4.16 16.74
CA ALA A 7 -8.21 3.36 17.80
C ALA A 7 -6.77 2.94 17.45
N LEU A 8 -6.52 2.52 16.21
CA LEU A 8 -5.16 2.20 15.74
C LEU A 8 -4.22 3.40 15.83
N ARG A 9 -4.70 4.61 15.50
CA ARG A 9 -3.91 5.84 15.62
C ARG A 9 -3.59 6.21 17.07
N THR A 10 -4.48 5.90 18.00
CA THR A 10 -4.21 6.08 19.44
C THR A 10 -3.13 5.10 19.90
N LEU A 11 -3.22 3.83 19.51
CA LEU A 11 -2.24 2.82 19.88
C LEU A 11 -0.82 3.15 19.39
N THR A 12 -0.66 3.65 18.16
CA THR A 12 0.68 4.06 17.67
C THR A 12 1.29 5.17 18.53
N ARG A 13 0.48 6.12 19.00
CA ARG A 13 0.93 7.25 19.82
C ARG A 13 1.21 6.87 21.26
N GLU A 14 0.34 6.07 21.88
CA GLU A 14 0.45 5.71 23.29
C GLU A 14 1.54 4.66 23.56
N HIS A 15 1.73 3.73 22.62
CA HIS A 15 2.65 2.62 22.80
C HIS A 15 3.91 2.72 21.93
N ASN A 16 4.06 3.78 21.14
CA ASN A 16 5.19 3.96 20.22
C ASN A 16 5.43 2.74 19.31
N VAL A 17 4.33 2.20 18.76
CA VAL A 17 4.34 1.04 17.87
C VAL A 17 4.07 1.46 16.43
N ILE A 18 4.66 0.72 15.48
CA ILE A 18 4.37 0.87 14.05
C ILE A 18 3.22 -0.08 13.69
N ILE A 19 2.18 0.46 13.06
CA ILE A 19 1.06 -0.34 12.54
C ILE A 19 1.09 -0.27 11.03
N ILE A 20 1.10 -1.45 10.41
CA ILE A 20 1.00 -1.63 8.95
C ILE A 20 -0.32 -2.30 8.68
N THR A 21 -1.12 -1.73 7.77
CA THR A 21 -2.39 -2.30 7.33
C THR A 21 -2.34 -2.59 5.84
N THR A 22 -2.94 -3.70 5.44
CA THR A 22 -3.07 -4.12 4.04
C THR A 22 -4.54 -4.18 3.66
N ASN A 23 -4.86 -3.84 2.42
CA ASN A 23 -6.23 -3.92 1.94
C ASN A 23 -6.29 -4.30 0.46
N GLY A 24 -7.41 -4.92 0.08
CA GLY A 24 -7.72 -5.18 -1.31
C GLY A 24 -8.04 -3.91 -2.09
N VAL A 25 -8.12 -4.06 -3.41
CA VAL A 25 -8.56 -3.02 -4.34
C VAL A 25 -9.88 -3.42 -5.00
N THR A 26 -10.72 -2.44 -5.34
CA THR A 26 -11.95 -2.62 -6.11
C THR A 26 -11.79 -1.99 -7.49
N LYS A 27 -12.23 -2.72 -8.53
CA LYS A 27 -12.25 -2.22 -9.90
C LYS A 27 -13.36 -1.19 -10.05
N MET A 28 -13.04 0.00 -10.54
CA MET A 28 -14.08 0.97 -10.88
C MET A 28 -14.74 0.57 -12.20
N HIS A 29 -16.07 0.45 -12.22
CA HIS A 29 -16.82 -0.05 -13.39
C HIS A 29 -16.60 0.72 -14.70
N LYS A 30 -16.14 1.98 -14.65
CA LYS A 30 -16.11 2.88 -15.82
C LYS A 30 -14.73 3.07 -16.44
N ASN A 31 -13.67 3.00 -15.64
CA ASN A 31 -12.28 3.13 -16.10
C ASN A 31 -11.55 1.96 -15.46
N ALA A 32 -10.66 1.24 -16.16
CA ALA A 32 -9.90 0.09 -15.63
C ALA A 32 -8.94 0.43 -14.46
N ASN A 33 -9.25 1.48 -13.70
CA ASN A 33 -8.57 1.97 -12.53
C ASN A 33 -9.06 1.22 -11.29
N TYR A 34 -8.10 0.83 -10.46
CA TYR A 34 -8.33 0.22 -9.17
C TYR A 34 -8.30 1.30 -8.08
N LYS A 35 -9.19 1.17 -7.09
CA LYS A 35 -9.17 2.00 -5.87
C LYS A 35 -9.11 1.16 -4.62
N SER A 36 -8.64 1.73 -3.51
CA SER A 36 -8.69 1.07 -2.21
C SER A 36 -10.11 0.61 -1.88
N ALA A 37 -10.27 -0.65 -1.43
CA ALA A 37 -11.55 -1.19 -0.99
C ALA A 37 -12.05 -0.55 0.32
N LEU A 38 -11.15 0.06 1.11
CA LEU A 38 -11.47 0.64 2.42
C LEU A 38 -12.23 1.98 2.35
N GLY A 39 -12.49 2.52 1.16
CA GLY A 39 -13.19 3.79 1.01
C GLY A 39 -12.39 5.00 1.52
N THR A 40 -13.07 6.13 1.73
CA THR A 40 -12.44 7.40 2.11
C THR A 40 -12.07 7.51 3.59
N SER A 41 -12.78 6.79 4.47
CA SER A 41 -12.60 6.83 5.92
C SER A 41 -11.22 6.35 6.41
N TRP A 42 -10.47 5.66 5.56
CA TRP A 42 -9.10 5.21 5.86
C TRP A 42 -8.01 6.08 5.24
N ILE A 43 -8.37 7.01 4.35
CA ILE A 43 -7.41 7.87 3.64
C ILE A 43 -6.71 8.81 4.63
N GLU A 44 -7.43 9.29 5.65
CA GLU A 44 -6.92 10.26 6.63
C GLU A 44 -6.19 9.62 7.83
N VAL A 45 -6.21 8.29 7.91
CA VAL A 45 -5.69 7.56 9.07
C VAL A 45 -4.24 7.17 8.86
N ALA A 46 -3.86 6.82 7.63
CA ALA A 46 -2.51 6.36 7.31
C ALA A 46 -1.60 7.56 6.99
N ASP A 47 -0.55 7.74 7.79
CA ASP A 47 0.49 8.77 7.55
C ASP A 47 1.29 8.50 6.26
N THR A 48 1.29 7.26 5.77
CA THR A 48 1.91 6.87 4.49
C THR A 48 1.11 5.77 3.81
N ARG A 49 0.93 5.90 2.49
CA ARG A 49 0.19 4.94 1.67
C ARG A 49 1.02 4.54 0.46
N ILE A 50 1.05 3.25 0.19
CA ILE A 50 1.81 2.65 -0.91
C ILE A 50 0.84 1.79 -1.73
N THR A 51 0.81 1.96 -3.05
CA THR A 51 0.22 0.97 -3.96
C THR A 51 1.29 -0.03 -4.39
N LEU A 52 0.91 -1.30 -4.47
CA LEU A 52 1.72 -2.36 -5.04
C LEU A 52 1.05 -2.81 -6.33
N GLN A 53 1.82 -2.89 -7.41
CA GLN A 53 1.32 -3.35 -8.70
C GLN A 53 2.37 -4.20 -9.40
N GLU A 54 1.93 -5.21 -10.15
CA GLU A 54 2.80 -5.90 -11.08
C GLU A 54 3.15 -4.95 -12.24
N PRO A 55 4.42 -4.82 -12.64
CA PRO A 55 4.80 -4.02 -13.80
C PRO A 55 4.15 -4.58 -15.07
N ALA A 56 3.68 -3.69 -15.94
CA ALA A 56 2.97 -4.06 -17.17
C ALA A 56 3.82 -4.86 -18.18
N ASP A 57 5.15 -4.71 -18.17
CA ASP A 57 6.06 -5.27 -19.16
C ASP A 57 7.30 -5.91 -18.51
N THR A 58 7.16 -7.13 -17.98
CA THR A 58 8.33 -7.88 -17.52
C THR A 58 8.31 -9.32 -18.02
N SER A 59 9.35 -9.69 -18.79
CA SER A 59 9.75 -11.08 -18.94
C SER A 59 10.21 -11.57 -17.56
N GLN A 60 9.31 -12.24 -16.83
CA GLN A 60 9.63 -12.72 -15.50
C GLN A 60 10.57 -13.93 -15.62
N ALA A 61 11.70 -13.89 -14.91
CA ALA A 61 12.49 -15.09 -14.68
C ALA A 61 11.63 -16.08 -13.89
N ILE A 62 11.74 -17.37 -14.22
CA ILE A 62 10.96 -18.42 -13.56
C ILE A 62 11.21 -18.37 -12.05
N GLY A 63 10.14 -18.18 -11.27
CA GLY A 63 10.20 -18.13 -9.80
C GLY A 63 10.51 -16.76 -9.18
N VAL A 64 10.55 -15.68 -9.98
CA VAL A 64 10.72 -14.30 -9.49
C VAL A 64 9.54 -13.44 -9.92
N THR A 65 8.83 -12.87 -8.95
CA THR A 65 7.75 -11.91 -9.21
C THR A 65 8.28 -10.49 -8.99
N GLN A 66 8.14 -9.62 -9.98
CA GLN A 66 8.49 -8.20 -9.83
C GLN A 66 7.26 -7.41 -9.40
N ILE A 67 7.44 -6.49 -8.44
CA ILE A 67 6.40 -5.60 -7.93
C ILE A 67 6.92 -4.17 -7.94
N GLU A 68 6.18 -3.27 -8.58
CA GLU A 68 6.38 -1.84 -8.49
C GLU A 68 5.60 -1.32 -7.26
N ALA A 69 6.30 -0.67 -6.33
CA ALA A 69 5.66 -0.01 -5.19
C ALA A 69 5.66 1.50 -5.40
N ASN A 70 4.50 2.14 -5.35
CA ASN A 70 4.35 3.57 -5.56
C ASN A 70 3.83 4.26 -4.30
N VAL A 71 4.51 5.31 -3.85
CA VAL A 71 4.04 6.10 -2.69
C VAL A 71 2.94 7.04 -3.18
N ILE A 72 1.74 6.88 -2.63
CA ILE A 72 0.57 7.72 -2.96
C ILE A 72 0.57 8.98 -2.08
N THR A 73 0.78 8.79 -0.78
CA THR A 73 0.83 9.86 0.22
C THR A 73 1.91 9.53 1.24
N SER A 74 2.66 10.53 1.67
CA SER A 74 3.55 10.43 2.83
C SER A 74 3.88 11.83 3.34
N ASN A 75 4.01 11.96 4.66
CA ASN A 75 4.45 13.21 5.28
C ASN A 75 5.97 13.45 5.15
N ARG A 76 6.76 12.45 4.71
CA ARG A 76 8.23 12.52 4.65
C ARG A 76 8.81 12.40 3.24
N ILE A 77 8.08 11.78 2.33
CA ILE A 77 8.55 11.47 0.97
C ILE A 77 7.51 11.99 -0.02
N GLN A 78 7.96 12.71 -1.06
CA GLN A 78 7.04 13.14 -2.10
C GLN A 78 6.43 11.92 -2.82
N PRO A 79 5.13 11.96 -3.17
CA PRO A 79 4.52 10.93 -4.00
C PRO A 79 5.33 10.79 -5.30
N LYS A 80 5.84 9.59 -5.55
CA LYS A 80 6.67 9.30 -6.71
C LYS A 80 6.46 7.87 -7.16
N LYS A 81 6.75 7.61 -8.45
CA LYS A 81 6.98 6.24 -8.90
C LYS A 81 8.09 5.65 -8.02
N GLY A 82 7.78 4.61 -7.26
CA GLY A 82 8.72 4.07 -6.30
C GLY A 82 9.58 2.97 -6.89
N GLY A 83 10.20 2.19 -6.01
CA GLY A 83 11.14 1.14 -6.41
C GLY A 83 10.43 -0.07 -7.02
N ILE A 84 11.18 -0.80 -7.83
CA ILE A 84 10.82 -2.17 -8.24
C ILE A 84 11.50 -3.12 -7.27
N PHE A 85 10.73 -4.08 -6.75
CA PHE A 85 11.20 -5.11 -5.84
C PHE A 85 11.00 -6.47 -6.49
N GLN A 86 11.85 -7.42 -6.13
CA GLN A 86 11.72 -8.81 -6.51
C GLN A 86 11.24 -9.62 -5.32
N ILE A 87 10.21 -10.43 -5.53
CA ILE A 87 9.74 -11.41 -4.58
C ILE A 87 10.22 -12.77 -5.05
N SER A 88 10.97 -13.44 -4.18
CA SER A 88 11.45 -14.81 -4.36
C SER A 88 11.03 -15.68 -3.17
N GLY A 89 11.38 -16.96 -3.20
CA GLY A 89 11.19 -17.85 -2.05
C GLY A 89 11.91 -17.40 -0.77
N ALA A 90 12.91 -16.50 -0.88
CA ALA A 90 13.62 -15.92 0.25
C ALA A 90 12.99 -14.61 0.77
N GLY A 91 11.92 -14.11 0.14
CA GLY A 91 11.28 -12.85 0.48
C GLY A 91 11.56 -11.74 -0.55
N ILE A 92 11.58 -10.49 -0.07
CA ILE A 92 11.68 -9.28 -0.89
C ILE A 92 13.15 -8.85 -1.00
N THR A 93 13.63 -8.62 -2.22
CA THR A 93 14.96 -8.07 -2.54
C THR A 93 14.87 -6.85 -3.44
#